data_AF-A0A936ZD30-F1
#
_entry.id   AF-A0A936ZD30-F1
#
_cell.length_a   1.000
_cell.length_b   1.000
_cell.length_c   1.000
_cell.angle_alpha   90.00
_cell.angle_beta   90.00
_cell.angle_gamma   90.00
#
_symmetry.space_group_name_H-M   'P 1'
#
loop_
_entity.id
_entity.type
_entity.pdbx_description
1 polymer ?
#
loop_
_entity_poly.entity_id
_entity_poly.type
_entity_poly.pdbx_seq_one_letter_code
_entity_poly.pdbx_strand_id
1 'polypeptide(L)'
;MADKRFTDTIEEKLALISPTLKAIEFGGDQPYPQELQTLLRQRLASLVVLFERDPGLDAATADLYAAAAAVVNDTAVPSQPLARKRRLLKEAQARFQERIVTARPNGRRACAAWLQDELFLAA
;
A
#
# COMPACT_ATOMS: atom_id res chain seq x y z
N MET A 1 -5.98 -25.81 0.24
CA MET A 1 -6.44 -25.14 1.49
C MET A 1 -5.50 -24.00 1.90
N ALA A 2 -4.20 -24.25 2.09
CA ALA A 2 -3.23 -23.20 2.45
C ALA A 2 -3.06 -22.11 1.37
N ASP A 3 -3.07 -22.51 0.09
CA ASP A 3 -2.90 -21.60 -1.04
C ASP A 3 -4.08 -20.61 -1.18
N LYS A 4 -5.32 -21.12 -1.07
CA LYS A 4 -6.54 -20.28 -1.08
C LYS A 4 -6.53 -19.25 0.05
N ARG A 5 -6.22 -19.70 1.27
CA ARG A 5 -6.14 -18.83 2.45
C ARG A 5 -5.11 -17.71 2.28
N PHE A 6 -4.00 -18.01 1.60
CA PHE A 6 -2.97 -17.02 1.35
C PHE A 6 -3.41 -15.96 0.34
N THR A 7 -4.06 -16.38 -0.73
CA THR A 7 -4.70 -15.47 -1.68
C THR A 7 -5.72 -14.58 -0.98
N ASP A 8 -6.56 -15.15 -0.11
CA ASP A 8 -7.54 -14.38 0.69
C ASP A 8 -6.85 -13.30 1.54
N THR A 9 -5.72 -13.61 2.20
CA THR A 9 -4.93 -12.63 2.97
C THR A 9 -4.36 -11.51 2.09
N ILE A 10 -3.85 -11.84 0.89
CA ILE A 10 -3.37 -10.81 -0.06
C ILE A 10 -4.52 -9.89 -0.47
N GLU A 11 -5.66 -10.46 -0.84
CA GLU A 11 -6.85 -9.71 -1.24
C GLU A 11 -7.33 -8.79 -0.12
N GLU A 12 -7.34 -9.27 1.12
CA GLU A 12 -7.68 -8.47 2.31
C GLU A 12 -6.73 -7.28 2.48
N LYS A 13 -5.41 -7.50 2.42
CA LYS A 13 -4.43 -6.40 2.55
C LYS A 13 -4.56 -5.40 1.39
N LEU A 14 -4.85 -5.86 0.17
CA LEU A 14 -5.14 -4.98 -0.98
C LEU A 14 -6.42 -4.17 -0.79
N ALA A 15 -7.47 -4.78 -0.23
CA ALA A 15 -8.74 -4.12 0.08
C ALA A 15 -8.57 -3.01 1.12
N LEU A 16 -7.55 -3.08 1.98
CA LEU A 16 -7.19 -1.99 2.88
C LEU A 16 -6.42 -0.88 2.16
N ILE A 17 -5.54 -1.17 1.20
CA ILE A 17 -4.73 -0.14 0.54
C ILE A 17 -5.60 0.82 -0.30
N SER A 18 -6.56 0.28 -1.04
CA SER A 18 -7.37 1.05 -2.00
C SER A 18 -8.16 2.22 -1.36
N PRO A 19 -8.90 2.04 -0.24
CA PRO A 19 -9.53 3.13 0.48
C PRO A 19 -8.56 4.19 1.01
N THR A 20 -7.37 3.80 1.48
CA THR A 20 -6.35 4.76 1.96
C THR A 20 -5.84 5.62 0.81
N LEU A 21 -5.57 5.02 -0.36
CA LEU A 21 -5.15 5.77 -1.54
C LEU A 21 -6.24 6.73 -2.02
N LYS A 22 -7.51 6.32 -2.03
CA LYS A 22 -8.63 7.20 -2.34
C LYS A 22 -8.73 8.37 -1.35
N ALA A 23 -8.58 8.11 -0.06
CA ALA A 23 -8.58 9.16 0.96
C ALA A 23 -7.45 10.17 0.72
N ILE A 24 -6.26 9.72 0.31
CA ILE A 24 -5.14 10.61 -0.05
C ILE A 24 -5.43 11.38 -1.35
N GLU A 25 -5.98 10.71 -2.38
CA GLU A 25 -6.30 11.34 -3.66
C GLU A 25 -7.31 12.50 -3.51
N PHE A 26 -8.39 12.27 -2.78
CA PHE A 26 -9.51 13.21 -2.65
C PHE A 26 -9.41 14.11 -1.41
N GLY A 27 -8.70 13.69 -0.38
CA GLY A 27 -8.73 14.26 0.97
C GLY A 27 -7.43 14.90 1.42
N GLY A 28 -6.66 15.53 0.52
CA GLY A 28 -5.54 16.41 0.93
C GLY A 28 -5.94 17.48 1.95
N ASP A 29 -7.23 17.85 2.02
CA ASP A 29 -7.81 18.80 3.00
C ASP A 29 -8.41 18.12 4.25
N GLN A 30 -8.33 16.80 4.41
CA GLN A 30 -8.77 16.15 5.64
C GLN A 30 -7.80 16.47 6.79
N PRO A 31 -8.26 16.50 8.06
CA PRO A 31 -7.46 16.96 9.20
C PRO A 31 -6.18 16.15 9.49
N TYR A 32 -5.97 14.99 8.86
CA TYR A 32 -4.90 14.06 9.21
C TYR A 32 -4.17 13.43 7.99
N PRO A 33 -3.65 14.22 7.04
CA PRO A 33 -3.06 13.66 5.82
C PRO A 33 -1.72 12.94 6.08
N GLN A 34 -0.98 13.31 7.13
CA GLN A 34 0.22 12.61 7.59
C GLN A 34 -0.10 11.24 8.24
N GLU A 35 -1.26 11.12 8.90
CA GLU A 35 -1.72 9.84 9.45
C GLU A 35 -2.10 8.89 8.34
N LEU A 36 -2.78 9.37 7.29
CA LEU A 36 -3.05 8.59 6.09
C LEU A 36 -1.77 8.11 5.41
N GLN A 37 -0.73 8.94 5.34
CA GLN A 37 0.56 8.55 4.81
C GLN A 37 1.23 7.46 5.67
N THR A 38 1.17 7.59 7.00
CA THR A 38 1.72 6.59 7.93
C THR A 38 0.99 5.26 7.81
N LEU A 39 -0.34 5.31 7.73
CA LEU A 39 -1.18 4.13 7.54
C LEU A 39 -0.90 3.45 6.20
N LEU A 40 -0.72 4.21 5.12
CA LEU A 40 -0.34 3.67 3.81
C LEU A 40 1.00 2.92 3.90
N ARG A 41 2.01 3.50 4.56
CA ARG A 41 3.32 2.84 4.75
C ARG A 41 3.18 1.50 5.46
N GLN A 42 2.40 1.45 6.54
CA GLN A 42 2.16 0.22 7.30
C GLN A 42 1.47 -0.85 6.45
N ARG A 43 0.41 -0.47 5.71
CA ARG A 43 -0.34 -1.38 4.83
C ARG A 43 0.56 -1.94 3.72
N LEU A 44 1.33 -1.10 3.05
CA LEU A 44 2.28 -1.52 2.01
C LEU A 44 3.35 -2.47 2.56
N ALA A 45 3.96 -2.15 3.71
CA ALA A 45 4.94 -3.01 4.35
C ALA A 45 4.35 -4.38 4.72
N SER A 46 3.12 -4.40 5.26
CA SER A 46 2.42 -5.63 5.62
C SER A 46 2.10 -6.51 4.41
N LEU A 47 1.81 -5.90 3.25
CA LEU A 47 1.52 -6.62 2.02
C LEU A 47 2.81 -7.17 1.38
N VAL A 48 3.84 -6.35 1.19
CA VAL A 48 5.07 -6.75 0.48
C VAL A 48 5.76 -7.92 1.19
N VAL A 49 5.66 -8.02 2.52
CA VAL A 49 6.24 -9.15 3.27
C VAL A 49 5.65 -10.50 2.87
N LEU A 50 4.45 -10.52 2.29
CA LEU A 50 3.77 -11.72 1.81
C LEU A 50 4.37 -12.22 0.50
N PHE A 51 5.12 -11.42 -0.25
CA PHE A 51 5.71 -11.84 -1.52
C PHE A 51 7.15 -12.34 -1.33
N GLU A 52 7.64 -13.11 -2.30
CA GLU A 52 9.07 -13.33 -2.46
C GLU A 52 9.76 -11.99 -2.78
N ARG A 53 11.08 -11.92 -2.58
CA ARG A 53 11.82 -10.70 -2.93
C ARG A 53 11.68 -10.43 -4.44
N ASP A 54 11.07 -9.31 -4.77
CA ASP A 54 10.82 -8.87 -6.15
C ASP A 54 11.22 -7.39 -6.25
N PRO A 55 12.37 -7.08 -6.88
CA PRO A 55 12.83 -5.69 -7.03
C PRO A 55 11.85 -4.80 -7.80
N GLY A 56 11.06 -5.38 -8.71
CA GLY A 56 10.04 -4.65 -9.45
C GLY A 56 8.86 -4.26 -8.58
N LEU A 57 8.44 -5.15 -7.68
CA LEU A 57 7.41 -4.85 -6.68
C LEU A 57 7.90 -3.84 -5.63
N ASP A 58 9.15 -3.97 -5.18
CA ASP A 58 9.77 -3.04 -4.23
C ASP A 58 9.82 -1.62 -4.82
N ALA A 59 10.26 -1.50 -6.08
CA ALA A 59 10.31 -0.23 -6.79
C ALA A 59 8.91 0.38 -6.99
N ALA A 60 7.91 -0.42 -7.39
CA ALA A 60 6.55 0.07 -7.57
C ALA A 60 5.88 0.48 -6.25
N THR A 61 6.20 -0.22 -5.15
CA THR A 61 5.74 0.12 -3.80
C THR A 61 6.34 1.45 -3.33
N ALA A 62 7.65 1.65 -3.55
CA ALA A 62 8.33 2.90 -3.25
C ALA A 62 7.79 4.08 -4.07
N ASP A 63 7.55 3.88 -5.38
CA ASP A 63 6.96 4.88 -6.28
C ASP A 63 5.55 5.28 -5.83
N LEU A 64 4.71 4.29 -5.50
CA LEU A 64 3.35 4.53 -4.99
C LEU A 64 3.38 5.34 -3.68
N TYR A 65 4.25 4.97 -2.74
CA TYR A 65 4.39 5.72 -1.49
C TYR A 65 4.87 7.15 -1.71
N ALA A 66 5.84 7.35 -2.61
CA ALA A 66 6.37 8.68 -2.94
C ALA A 66 5.32 9.56 -3.63
N ALA A 67 4.54 9.00 -4.56
CA ALA A 67 3.46 9.72 -5.23
C ALA A 67 2.36 10.14 -4.24
N ALA A 68 2.01 9.26 -3.29
CA ALA A 68 1.07 9.58 -2.22
C ALA A 68 1.61 10.69 -1.29
N ALA A 69 2.88 10.61 -0.92
CA ALA A 69 3.56 11.64 -0.12
C ALA A 69 3.55 13.02 -0.82
N ALA A 70 3.73 13.05 -2.14
CA ALA A 70 3.70 14.29 -2.90
C ALA A 70 2.33 14.99 -2.86
N VAL A 71 1.24 14.22 -2.83
CA VAL A 71 -0.14 14.71 -2.67
C VAL A 71 -0.36 15.23 -1.25
N VAL A 72 0.05 14.47 -0.23
CA VAL A 72 -0.06 14.87 1.20
C VAL A 72 0.70 16.17 1.48
N ASN A 73 1.93 16.28 0.99
CA ASN A 73 2.82 17.41 1.25
C ASN A 73 2.50 18.66 0.41
N ASP A 74 1.59 18.57 -0.58
CA ASP A 74 1.15 19.74 -1.36
C ASP A 74 0.41 20.78 -0.50
N THR A 75 -0.10 20.35 0.66
CA THR A 75 -0.80 21.18 1.65
C THR A 75 0.12 22.20 2.35
N ALA A 76 1.43 21.94 2.41
CA ALA A 76 2.39 22.79 3.11
C ALA A 76 3.04 23.83 2.19
N VAL A 77 3.48 23.43 0.99
CA VAL A 77 4.06 24.31 -0.02
C VAL A 77 3.73 23.76 -1.42
N PRO A 78 2.94 24.47 -2.25
CA PRO A 78 2.56 23.97 -3.57
C PRO A 78 3.78 23.93 -4.49
N SER A 79 4.25 22.72 -4.80
CA SER A 79 5.45 22.47 -5.62
C SER A 79 5.13 22.06 -7.06
N GLN A 80 3.92 21.54 -7.29
CA GLN A 80 3.38 21.20 -8.61
C GLN A 80 1.85 21.32 -8.57
N PRO A 81 1.17 21.50 -9.71
CA PRO A 81 -0.29 21.49 -9.73
C PRO A 81 -0.84 20.18 -9.16
N LEU A 82 -1.79 20.28 -8.22
CA LEU A 82 -2.44 19.14 -7.56
C LEU A 82 -2.98 18.10 -8.56
N ALA A 83 -3.52 18.55 -9.70
CA ALA A 83 -3.99 17.68 -10.77
C ALA A 83 -2.89 16.76 -11.34
N ARG A 84 -1.66 17.27 -11.48
CA ARG A 84 -0.52 16.48 -11.94
C ARG A 84 -0.13 15.43 -10.91
N LYS A 85 -0.11 15.79 -9.63
CA LYS A 85 0.22 14.87 -8.53
C LYS A 85 -0.80 13.73 -8.41
N ARG A 86 -2.09 14.04 -8.52
CA ARG A 86 -3.18 13.04 -8.58
C ARG A 86 -3.03 12.10 -9.77
N ARG A 87 -2.65 12.61 -10.94
CA ARG A 87 -2.39 11.75 -12.12
C ARG A 87 -1.23 10.79 -11.86
N LEU A 88 -0.11 11.29 -11.33
CA LEU A 88 1.06 10.46 -11.01
C LEU A 88 0.72 9.40 -9.96
N LEU A 89 -0.10 9.72 -8.95
CA LEU A 89 -0.59 8.75 -7.97
C LEU A 89 -1.37 7.61 -8.63
N LYS A 90 -2.26 7.91 -9.59
CA LYS A 90 -3.01 6.88 -10.34
C LYS A 90 -2.10 5.99 -11.17
N GLU A 91 -1.14 6.58 -11.87
CA GLU A 91 -0.17 5.82 -12.66
C GLU A 91 0.67 4.90 -11.78
N ALA A 92 1.16 5.39 -10.63
CA ALA A 92 1.92 4.60 -9.68
C ALA A 92 1.06 3.46 -9.09
N GLN A 93 -0.21 3.72 -8.79
CA GLN A 93 -1.16 2.70 -8.35
C GLN A 93 -1.37 1.62 -9.42
N ALA A 94 -1.53 1.98 -10.69
CA ALA A 94 -1.68 1.03 -11.78
C ALA A 94 -0.43 0.14 -11.93
N ARG A 95 0.77 0.72 -11.94
CA ARG A 95 2.03 -0.05 -12.00
C ARG A 95 2.19 -0.98 -10.80
N PHE A 96 1.82 -0.52 -9.61
CA PHE A 96 1.82 -1.34 -8.41
C PHE A 96 0.88 -2.54 -8.55
N GLN A 97 -0.34 -2.34 -9.07
CA GLN A 97 -1.29 -3.43 -9.32
C GLN A 97 -0.77 -4.44 -10.34
N GLU A 98 -0.17 -3.98 -11.44
CA GLU A 98 0.47 -4.84 -12.45
C GLU A 98 1.58 -5.71 -11.84
N ARG A 99 2.39 -5.12 -10.95
CA ARG A 99 3.45 -5.84 -10.23
C ARG A 99 2.90 -6.85 -9.23
N ILE A 100 1.84 -6.52 -8.50
CA ILE A 100 1.19 -7.45 -7.56
C ILE A 100 0.66 -8.70 -8.27
N VAL A 101 0.07 -8.54 -9.47
CA VAL A 101 -0.47 -9.67 -10.25
C VAL A 101 0.64 -10.63 -10.72
N THR A 102 1.86 -10.13 -10.91
CA THR A 102 2.99 -10.91 -11.44
C THR A 102 3.98 -11.36 -10.36
N ALA A 103 3.94 -10.75 -9.18
CA ALA A 103 4.80 -11.08 -8.05
C ALA A 103 4.49 -12.47 -7.50
N ARG A 104 5.53 -13.17 -7.01
CA ARG A 104 5.38 -14.52 -6.47
C ARG A 104 4.96 -14.52 -5.01
N PRO A 105 3.82 -15.14 -4.66
CA PRO A 105 3.45 -15.50 -3.29
C PRO A 105 4.59 -16.16 -2.50
N ASN A 106 4.89 -15.67 -1.31
CA ASN A 106 5.76 -16.36 -0.37
C ASN A 106 4.94 -17.34 0.48
N GLY A 107 4.76 -18.56 -0.05
CA GLY A 107 4.00 -19.63 0.61
C GLY A 107 4.52 -20.04 1.99
N ARG A 108 5.76 -19.66 2.38
CA ARG A 108 6.31 -19.93 3.72
C ARG A 108 5.85 -18.92 4.77
N ARG A 109 5.62 -17.66 4.39
CA ARG A 109 5.16 -16.59 5.30
C ARG A 109 3.64 -16.59 5.49
N ALA A 110 2.90 -17.18 4.56
CA ALA A 110 1.48 -17.49 4.69
C ALA A 110 1.11 -18.16 6.02
N CYS A 111 1.97 -19.07 6.50
CA CYS A 111 1.77 -19.81 7.75
C CYS A 111 2.03 -18.95 9.00
N ALA A 112 2.89 -17.93 8.89
CA ALA A 112 3.29 -17.07 10.02
C ALA A 112 2.37 -15.85 10.20
N ALA A 113 1.64 -15.43 9.17
CA ALA A 113 0.68 -14.31 9.27
C ALA A 113 -0.42 -14.59 10.32
N TRP A 114 -0.88 -15.84 10.43
CA TRP A 114 -1.82 -16.28 11.48
C TRP A 114 -1.29 -16.11 12.90
N LEU A 115 0.04 -16.10 13.08
CA LEU A 115 0.65 -15.88 14.40
C LEU A 115 0.66 -14.40 14.79
N GLN A 116 0.52 -13.47 13.84
CA GLN A 116 0.53 -12.04 14.10
C GLN A 116 -0.85 -11.52 14.54
N ASP A 117 -1.94 -12.10 14.04
CA ASP A 117 -3.29 -11.74 14.49
C ASP A 117 -3.53 -12.10 15.97
N GLU A 118 -2.92 -13.16 16.50
CA GLU A 118 -3.02 -13.50 17.92
C GLU A 118 -2.15 -12.61 18.83
N LEU A 119 -1.05 -12.04 18.30
CA LEU A 119 -0.19 -11.15 19.07
C LEU A 119 -0.76 -9.73 19.20
N PHE A 120 -1.68 -9.31 18.33
CA PHE A 120 -2.30 -7.98 18.38
C PHE A 120 -3.52 -7.90 19.30
N LEU A 121 -4.07 -9.03 19.76
CA LEU A 121 -5.20 -9.09 20.70
C LEU A 121 -4.78 -9.23 22.18
N ALA A 122 -3.49 -9.25 22.48
CA ALA A 122 -2.95 -9.51 23.81
C ALA A 122 -2.20 -8.33 24.46
N ALA A 123 -2.40 -7.09 24.00
CA ALA A 123 -1.78 -5.88 24.57
C ALA A 123 -2.81 -4.83 24.99
#